data_AF-A0A381UWL3-F1
#
_entry.id   AF-A0A381UWL3-F1
#
_cell.length_a   1.000
_cell.length_b   1.000
_cell.length_c   1.000
_cell.angle_alpha   90.00
_cell.angle_beta   90.00
_cell.angle_gamma   90.00
#
_symmetry.space_group_name_H-M   'P 1'
#
loop_
_entity.id
_entity.type
_entity.pdbx_description
1 polymer ?
#
loop_
_entity_poly.entity_id
_entity_poly.type
_entity_poly.pdbx_seq_one_letter_code
_entity_poly.pdbx_strand_id
1 'polypeptide(L)'
;MVSNTEKAYQKIAAWHRQSHSPKVIAITGSNGKTSTKNMLHSILSLHGRTHSTKGNLNNHLGVPKTILQLTSEHQYCVVEMGANHQNEIKLLCDIAKPDISVITNANNAHLGEFGSIEKLVKAKGEIYQS
;
A
#
# COMPACT_ATOMS: atom_id res chain seq x y z
N MET A 1 -13.48 -19.29 16.17
CA MET A 1 -12.01 -19.19 16.25
C MET A 1 -11.43 -19.21 14.83
N VAL A 2 -10.28 -18.58 14.61
CA VAL A 2 -9.58 -18.57 13.30
C VAL A 2 -8.24 -19.29 13.41
N SER A 3 -7.79 -19.93 12.33
CA SER A 3 -6.54 -20.72 12.32
C SER A 3 -5.27 -19.87 12.25
N ASN A 4 -5.36 -18.65 11.74
CA ASN A 4 -4.26 -17.69 11.69
C ASN A 4 -4.84 -16.27 11.78
N THR A 5 -4.49 -15.53 12.84
CA THR A 5 -5.03 -14.21 13.13
C THR A 5 -4.59 -13.16 12.12
N GLU A 6 -3.35 -13.21 11.64
CA GLU A 6 -2.82 -12.28 10.66
C GLU A 6 -3.51 -12.44 9.29
N LYS A 7 -3.62 -13.68 8.80
CA LYS A 7 -4.35 -13.95 7.54
C LYS A 7 -5.83 -13.60 7.65
N ALA A 8 -6.44 -13.86 8.80
CA ALA A 8 -7.83 -13.45 9.04
C ALA A 8 -7.95 -11.92 9.00
N TYR A 9 -7.05 -11.20 9.66
CA TYR A 9 -6.99 -9.74 9.68
C TYR A 9 -6.85 -9.13 8.27
N GLN A 10 -5.92 -9.66 7.46
CA GLN A 10 -5.71 -9.25 6.07
C GLN A 10 -6.96 -9.51 5.20
N LYS A 11 -7.60 -10.67 5.36
CA LYS A 11 -8.85 -11.01 4.65
C LYS A 11 -10.00 -10.07 5.03
N ILE A 12 -10.15 -9.75 6.31
CA ILE A 12 -11.16 -8.81 6.78
C ILE A 12 -10.90 -7.41 6.20
N ALA A 13 -9.66 -6.96 6.14
CA ALA A 13 -9.31 -5.69 5.50
C ALA A 13 -9.63 -5.70 3.99
N ALA A 14 -9.28 -6.76 3.27
CA ALA A 14 -9.58 -6.90 1.85
C ALA A 14 -11.10 -6.95 1.56
N TRP A 15 -11.87 -7.54 2.47
CA TRP A 15 -13.34 -7.50 2.42
C TRP A 15 -13.86 -6.08 2.71
N HIS A 16 -13.35 -5.42 3.74
CA HIS A 16 -13.73 -4.05 4.11
C HIS A 16 -13.45 -3.03 2.99
N ARG A 17 -12.34 -3.22 2.25
CA ARG A 17 -12.02 -2.45 1.04
C ARG A 17 -13.08 -2.60 -0.05
N GLN A 18 -13.73 -3.76 -0.18
CA GLN A 18 -14.79 -3.98 -1.17
C GLN A 18 -16.11 -3.33 -0.76
N SER A 19 -16.34 -3.17 0.54
CA SER A 19 -17.52 -2.49 1.09
C SER A 19 -17.45 -0.96 1.00
N HIS A 20 -16.31 -0.40 0.57
CA HIS A 20 -16.09 1.04 0.41
C HIS A 20 -15.48 1.34 -0.96
N SER A 21 -15.82 2.48 -1.55
CA SER A 21 -15.39 2.82 -2.91
C SER A 21 -14.59 4.14 -3.01
N PRO A 22 -13.62 4.45 -2.11
CA PRO A 22 -12.69 5.53 -2.39
C PRO A 22 -11.81 5.17 -3.59
N LYS A 23 -11.29 6.20 -4.25
CA LYS A 23 -10.20 6.04 -5.21
C LYS A 23 -8.91 5.75 -4.43
N VAL A 24 -8.35 4.56 -4.59
CA VAL A 24 -7.15 4.11 -3.87
C VAL A 24 -5.91 4.30 -4.73
N ILE A 25 -4.91 4.99 -4.20
CA ILE A 25 -3.62 5.22 -4.83
C ILE A 25 -2.55 4.50 -4.03
N ALA A 26 -1.94 3.47 -4.61
CA ALA A 26 -0.81 2.77 -4.01
C ALA A 26 0.52 3.39 -4.45
N ILE A 27 1.45 3.55 -3.50
CA ILE A 27 2.79 4.08 -3.74
C ILE A 27 3.82 3.09 -3.21
N THR A 28 4.73 2.65 -4.08
CA THR A 28 5.96 1.97 -3.68
C THR A 28 7.18 2.66 -4.27
N GLY A 29 8.37 2.18 -3.91
CA GLY A 29 9.64 2.72 -4.36
C GLY A 29 10.75 2.52 -3.34
N SER A 30 12.00 2.72 -3.74
CA SER A 30 13.13 2.68 -2.80
C SER A 30 13.08 3.91 -1.88
N ASN A 31 12.94 5.10 -2.46
CA ASN A 31 12.90 6.37 -1.75
C ASN A 31 11.72 7.25 -2.17
N GLY A 32 11.36 8.25 -1.37
CA GLY A 32 10.35 9.26 -1.72
C GLY A 32 8.89 8.84 -1.49
N LYS A 33 8.62 7.59 -1.11
CA LYS A 33 7.27 7.07 -0.84
C LYS A 33 6.46 7.97 0.09
N THR A 34 7.01 8.27 1.26
CA THR A 34 6.34 9.07 2.29
C THR A 34 6.11 10.53 1.85
N SER A 35 7.09 11.13 1.17
CA SER A 35 6.96 12.48 0.61
C SER A 35 5.84 12.54 -0.43
N THR A 36 5.85 11.62 -1.40
CA THR A 36 4.80 11.52 -2.44
C THR A 36 3.43 11.26 -1.82
N LYS A 37 3.34 10.36 -0.84
CA LYS A 37 2.08 10.07 -0.13
C LYS A 37 1.53 11.32 0.58
N ASN A 38 2.38 12.06 1.28
CA ASN A 38 1.98 13.29 1.98
C ASN A 38 1.55 14.39 0.98
N MET A 39 2.28 14.55 -0.12
CA MET A 39 1.92 15.51 -1.18
C MET A 39 0.57 15.18 -1.80
N LEU A 40 0.34 13.91 -2.19
CA LEU A 40 -0.96 13.47 -2.72
C LEU A 40 -2.08 13.64 -1.69
N HIS A 41 -1.84 13.29 -0.43
CA HIS A 41 -2.83 13.50 0.62
C HIS A 41 -3.23 14.97 0.73
N SER A 42 -2.27 15.90 0.75
CA SER A 42 -2.55 17.34 0.81
C SER A 42 -3.34 17.84 -0.40
N ILE A 43 -2.96 17.43 -1.62
CA ILE A 43 -3.63 17.86 -2.87
C ILE A 43 -5.05 17.29 -2.97
N LEU A 44 -5.23 16.00 -2.69
CA LEU A 44 -6.53 15.33 -2.77
C LEU A 44 -7.48 15.80 -1.68
N SER A 45 -6.97 16.18 -0.50
CA SER A 45 -7.77 16.75 0.59
C SER A 45 -8.43 18.07 0.22
N LEU A 46 -7.93 18.80 -0.79
CA LEU A 46 -8.59 19.99 -1.33
C LEU A 46 -9.85 19.65 -2.15
N HIS A 47 -9.97 18.42 -2.62
CA HIS A 47 -11.05 17.97 -3.52
C HIS A 47 -12.00 16.98 -2.85
N GLY A 48 -11.63 16.43 -1.69
CA GLY A 48 -12.45 15.42 -1.01
C GLY A 48 -11.81 14.83 0.22
N ARG A 49 -12.64 14.20 1.07
CA ARG A 49 -12.15 13.58 2.31
C ARG A 49 -11.16 12.47 1.96
N THR A 50 -9.91 12.65 2.37
CA THR A 50 -8.81 11.78 1.97
C THR A 50 -8.23 11.06 3.18
N HIS A 51 -8.09 9.73 3.10
CA HIS A 51 -7.34 8.94 4.06
C HIS A 51 -5.92 8.65 3.53
N SER A 52 -4.98 8.34 4.41
CA SER A 52 -3.65 7.88 3.97
C SER A 52 -2.94 7.05 5.04
N THR A 53 -1.94 6.28 4.62
CA THR A 53 -1.06 5.53 5.54
C THR A 53 -0.42 6.47 6.57
N LYS A 54 -0.56 6.14 7.86
CA LYS A 54 0.02 6.90 8.98
C LYS A 54 1.37 6.33 9.38
N GLY A 55 2.33 7.21 9.69
CA GLY A 55 3.68 6.80 10.10
C GLY A 55 4.32 5.82 9.12
N ASN A 56 4.89 4.74 9.65
CA ASN A 56 5.55 3.65 8.91
C ASN A 56 4.65 2.40 8.73
N LEU A 57 3.32 2.55 8.74
CA LEU A 57 2.36 1.45 8.63
C LEU A 57 2.18 0.99 7.17
N ASN A 58 3.27 0.66 6.49
CA ASN A 58 3.31 0.36 5.05
C ASN A 58 3.54 -1.13 4.73
N ASN A 59 3.37 -2.03 5.70
CA ASN A 59 3.65 -3.47 5.60
C ASN A 59 2.37 -4.34 5.74
N HIS A 60 2.56 -5.66 5.86
CA HIS A 60 1.51 -6.68 5.93
C HIS A 60 0.55 -6.57 7.14
N LEU A 61 0.88 -5.73 8.13
CA LEU A 61 0.00 -5.36 9.25
C LEU A 61 -0.52 -3.92 9.12
N GLY A 62 0.33 -3.01 8.65
CA GLY A 62 0.02 -1.60 8.53
C GLY A 62 -1.00 -1.27 7.45
N VAL A 63 -0.87 -1.86 6.25
CA VAL A 63 -1.82 -1.64 5.15
C VAL A 63 -3.22 -2.12 5.52
N PRO A 64 -3.44 -3.33 6.07
CA PRO A 64 -4.75 -3.72 6.61
C PRO A 64 -5.33 -2.70 7.58
N LYS A 65 -4.52 -2.13 8.46
CA LYS A 65 -4.96 -1.11 9.43
C LYS A 65 -5.46 0.15 8.75
N THR A 66 -4.73 0.65 7.75
CA THR A 66 -5.16 1.80 6.94
C THR A 66 -6.46 1.51 6.20
N ILE A 67 -6.59 0.33 5.61
CA ILE A 67 -7.80 -0.07 4.87
C ILE A 67 -9.01 -0.23 5.79
N LEU A 68 -8.83 -0.73 7.02
CA LEU A 68 -9.92 -0.86 8.00
C LEU A 68 -10.38 0.47 8.60
N GLN A 69 -9.66 1.57 8.35
CA GLN A 69 -10.05 2.92 8.77
C GLN A 69 -10.84 3.67 7.70
N LEU A 70 -11.10 3.04 6.54
CA LEU A 70 -11.99 3.58 5.53
C LEU A 70 -13.41 3.74 6.08
N THR A 71 -14.11 4.74 5.57
CA THR A 71 -15.51 5.03 5.87
C THR A 71 -16.18 5.49 4.58
N SER A 72 -17.51 5.52 4.56
CA SER A 72 -18.28 5.97 3.38
C SER A 72 -18.02 7.43 2.98
N GLU A 73 -17.48 8.25 3.89
CA GLU A 73 -17.16 9.64 3.60
C GLU A 73 -15.86 9.80 2.80
N HIS A 74 -14.97 8.82 2.82
CA HIS A 74 -13.68 8.92 2.14
C HIS A 74 -13.84 8.82 0.63
N GLN A 75 -13.36 9.84 -0.09
CA GLN A 75 -13.32 9.86 -1.55
C GLN A 75 -11.99 9.35 -2.10
N TYR A 76 -10.91 9.52 -1.33
CA TYR A 76 -9.56 9.11 -1.72
C TYR A 76 -8.85 8.37 -0.58
N CYS A 77 -7.97 7.44 -0.93
CA CYS A 77 -7.06 6.80 0.03
C CYS A 77 -5.68 6.62 -0.58
N VAL A 78 -4.64 7.18 0.05
CA VAL A 78 -3.25 7.07 -0.40
C VAL A 78 -2.49 6.05 0.47
N VAL A 79 -2.14 4.91 -0.11
CA VAL A 79 -1.54 3.78 0.59
C VAL A 79 -0.06 3.67 0.26
N GLU A 80 0.78 3.81 1.28
CA GLU A 80 2.21 3.56 1.16
C GLU A 80 2.48 2.05 1.31
N MET A 81 3.27 1.47 0.40
CA MET A 81 3.61 0.05 0.37
C MET A 81 5.12 -0.16 0.39
N GLY A 82 5.60 -0.73 1.49
CA GLY A 82 6.98 -1.16 1.69
C GLY A 82 7.14 -2.65 1.39
N ALA A 83 8.34 -3.02 0.93
CA ALA A 83 8.72 -4.42 0.77
C ALA A 83 10.24 -4.57 0.97
N ASN A 84 10.59 -5.64 1.67
CA ASN A 84 11.94 -6.14 1.89
C ASN A 84 12.17 -7.46 1.14
N HIS A 85 11.09 -8.16 0.76
CA HIS A 85 11.13 -9.42 0.03
C HIS A 85 10.15 -9.44 -1.15
N GLN A 86 10.32 -10.40 -2.06
CA GLN A 86 9.37 -10.64 -3.14
C GLN A 86 8.02 -11.13 -2.60
N ASN A 87 6.96 -10.81 -3.34
CA ASN A 87 5.55 -11.05 -3.09
C ASN A 87 4.92 -10.20 -1.98
N GLU A 88 5.69 -9.37 -1.28
CA GLU A 88 5.14 -8.48 -0.26
C GLU A 88 4.29 -7.38 -0.89
N ILE A 89 4.76 -6.70 -1.94
CA ILE A 89 3.95 -5.67 -2.62
C ILE A 89 2.69 -6.29 -3.22
N LYS A 90 2.81 -7.49 -3.82
CA LYS A 90 1.65 -8.23 -4.31
C LYS A 90 0.61 -8.45 -3.20
N LEU A 91 1.03 -8.94 -2.04
CA LEU A 91 0.13 -9.14 -0.89
C LEU A 91 -0.56 -7.83 -0.49
N LEU A 92 0.17 -6.72 -0.43
CA LEU A 92 -0.41 -5.42 -0.07
C LEU A 92 -1.42 -4.93 -1.11
N CYS A 93 -1.18 -5.19 -2.40
CA CYS A 93 -2.13 -4.86 -3.46
C CYS A 93 -3.39 -5.74 -3.41
N ASP A 94 -3.25 -7.04 -3.13
CA ASP A 94 -4.39 -7.96 -2.97
C ASP A 94 -5.32 -7.51 -1.83
N ILE A 95 -4.76 -6.84 -0.80
CA ILE A 95 -5.52 -6.25 0.31
C ILE A 95 -6.13 -4.90 -0.07
N ALA A 96 -5.32 -3.97 -0.60
CA ALA A 96 -5.71 -2.58 -0.81
C ALA A 96 -6.52 -2.35 -2.09
N LYS A 97 -6.40 -3.23 -3.08
CA LYS A 97 -7.06 -3.14 -4.40
C LYS A 97 -6.95 -1.73 -5.00
N PRO A 98 -5.73 -1.29 -5.35
CA PRO A 98 -5.49 0.07 -5.81
C PRO A 98 -6.14 0.31 -7.17
N ASP A 99 -6.64 1.53 -7.36
CA ASP A 99 -7.09 2.03 -8.65
C ASP A 99 -5.94 2.66 -9.46
N ILE A 100 -4.94 3.20 -8.76
CA ILE A 100 -3.77 3.86 -9.33
C ILE A 100 -2.53 3.35 -8.61
N SER A 101 -1.51 2.94 -9.36
CA SER A 101 -0.24 2.43 -8.84
C SER A 101 0.93 3.33 -9.24
N VAL A 102 1.75 3.72 -8.26
CA VAL A 102 2.90 4.62 -8.44
C VAL A 102 4.17 3.95 -7.93
N ILE A 103 5.20 3.89 -8.77
CA ILE A 103 6.58 3.61 -8.36
C ILE A 103 7.36 4.92 -8.39
N THR A 104 7.90 5.36 -7.26
CA THR A 104 8.71 6.60 -7.20
C THR A 104 10.11 6.41 -7.80
N ASN A 105 10.75 5.26 -7.52
CA ASN A 105 12.04 4.84 -8.07
C ASN A 105 12.36 3.39 -7.65
N ALA A 106 13.32 2.78 -8.34
CA ALA A 106 13.84 1.44 -8.04
C ALA A 106 15.37 1.47 -7.92
N ASN A 107 15.87 2.21 -6.94
CA ASN A 107 17.32 2.37 -6.70
C ASN A 107 17.81 1.41 -5.59
N ASN A 108 19.13 1.28 -5.42
CA ASN A 108 19.82 0.32 -4.53
C ASN A 108 19.57 0.45 -2.99
N ALA A 109 18.45 1.03 -2.54
CA ALA A 109 18.04 0.87 -1.15
C ALA A 109 17.63 -0.60 -0.92
N HIS A 110 18.02 -1.19 0.22
CA HIS A 110 17.66 -2.58 0.59
C HIS A 110 18.25 -3.68 -0.32
N LEU A 111 19.32 -3.40 -1.08
CA LEU A 111 19.95 -4.41 -1.95
C LEU A 111 20.38 -5.68 -1.19
N GLY A 112 20.77 -5.55 0.08
CA GLY A 112 21.13 -6.68 0.93
C GLY A 112 19.98 -7.65 1.22
N GLU A 113 18.74 -7.14 1.35
CA GLU A 113 17.55 -7.97 1.61
C GLU A 113 17.05 -8.65 0.33
N PHE A 114 17.14 -7.94 -0.81
CA PHE A 114 16.74 -8.48 -2.11
C PHE A 114 17.81 -9.34 -2.78
N GLY A 115 19.08 -9.20 -2.41
CA GLY A 115 20.23 -9.92 -2.96
C GLY A 115 20.64 -9.55 -4.39
N SER A 116 19.81 -8.82 -5.15
CA SER A 116 20.12 -8.34 -6.51
C SER A 116 19.19 -7.20 -6.92
N ILE A 117 19.62 -6.38 -7.88
CA ILE A 117 18.81 -5.27 -8.42
C ILE A 117 17.60 -5.82 -9.17
N GLU A 118 17.76 -6.92 -9.90
CA GLU A 118 16.69 -7.58 -10.64
C GLU A 118 15.56 -8.03 -9.70
N LYS A 119 15.91 -8.62 -8.55
CA LYS A 119 14.93 -9.03 -7.54
C LYS A 119 14.21 -7.83 -6.92
N LEU A 120 14.92 -6.72 -6.68
CA LEU A 120 14.34 -5.48 -6.16
C LEU A 120 13.37 -4.86 -7.16
N VAL A 121 13.77 -4.75 -8.43
CA VAL A 121 12.91 -4.22 -9.51
C VAL A 121 11.67 -5.09 -9.67
N LYS A 122 11.85 -6.42 -9.68
CA LYS A 122 10.72 -7.37 -9.75
C LYS A 122 9.76 -7.19 -8.58
N ALA A 123 10.28 -7.09 -7.35
CA ALA A 123 9.46 -6.91 -6.16
C ALA A 123 8.63 -5.61 -6.20
N LYS A 124 9.22 -4.50 -6.66
CA LYS A 124 8.46 -3.24 -6.82
C LYS A 124 7.46 -3.30 -7.96
N GLY A 125 7.80 -4.01 -9.04
CA GLY A 125 6.93 -4.19 -10.21
C GLY A 125 5.65 -4.99 -9.93
N GLU A 126 5.58 -5.72 -8.82
CA GLU A 126 4.37 -6.41 -8.35
C GLU A 126 3.16 -5.48 -8.22
N ILE A 127 3.38 -4.17 -7.97
CA ILE A 127 2.32 -3.16 -7.87
C ILE A 127 1.50 -2.99 -9.16
N TYR A 128 2.03 -3.45 -10.30
CA TYR A 128 1.37 -3.41 -11.61
C TYR A 128 0.77 -4.76 -12.04
N GLN A 129 0.97 -5.81 -11.25
CA GLN A 129 0.45 -7.15 -11.54
C GLN A 129 -0.90 -7.43 -10.86
N SER A 130 -1.49 -6.39 -10.26
CA SER A 130 -2.65 -6.47 -9.36
C SER A 130 -3.86 -5.77 -9.95
#